data_AF-A0A6V8NJT3-F1
#
_entry.id   AF-A0A6V8NJT3-F1
#
_cell.length_a   1.000
_cell.length_b   1.000
_cell.length_c   1.000
_cell.angle_alpha   90.00
_cell.angle_beta   90.00
_cell.angle_gamma   90.00
#
_symmetry.space_group_name_H-M   'P 1'
#
loop_
_entity.id
_entity.type
_entity.pdbx_description
1 polymer ?
#
loop_
_entity_poly.entity_id
_entity_poly.type
_entity_poly.pdbx_seq_one_letter_code
_entity_poly.pdbx_strand_id
1 'polypeptide(L)'
;YNVVVKEWGDEIIFLRKVEEGPADKSYGIQVARLAGLPLEVIGRAKEVLTNLEKEELNEAGEPKFASQKQKKGTVQLDLFAVQPEPILSGLANIDVEKLSPEEALKKLKELKKKLTA
;
A
#
# COMPACT_ATOMS: atom_id res chain seq x y z
N TYR A 1 3.09 25.92 3.78
CA TYR A 1 4.52 26.07 4.06
C TYR A 1 5.11 24.68 4.27
N ASN A 2 6.23 24.37 3.63
CA ASN A 2 6.97 23.11 3.75
C ASN A 2 8.45 23.39 4.05
N VAL A 3 9.19 22.39 4.53
CA VAL A 3 10.65 22.48 4.69
C VAL A 3 11.31 21.83 3.48
N VAL A 4 12.25 22.53 2.84
CA VAL A 4 12.94 22.03 1.65
C VAL A 4 13.95 20.95 2.02
N VAL A 5 13.88 19.81 1.33
CA VAL A 5 14.73 18.64 1.51
C VAL A 5 15.43 18.31 0.19
N LYS A 6 16.70 17.92 0.26
CA LYS A 6 17.46 17.40 -0.88
C LYS A 6 17.78 15.92 -0.64
N GLU A 7 17.40 15.07 -1.59
CA GLU A 7 17.69 13.63 -1.58
C GLU A 7 19.07 13.37 -2.21
N TRP A 8 19.89 12.55 -1.57
CA TRP A 8 21.15 12.03 -2.12
C TRP A 8 21.24 10.53 -1.85
N GLY A 9 20.87 9.73 -2.85
CA GLY A 9 20.79 8.28 -2.71
C GLY A 9 19.78 7.90 -1.63
N ASP A 10 20.23 7.17 -0.62
CA ASP A 10 19.40 6.83 0.54
C ASP A 10 19.33 7.95 1.58
N GLU A 11 20.20 8.98 1.53
CA GLU A 11 20.27 10.05 2.53
C GLU A 11 19.41 11.27 2.17
N ILE A 12 19.00 12.03 3.19
CA ILE A 12 18.28 13.28 3.02
C ILE A 12 18.99 14.40 3.76
N ILE A 13 19.03 15.58 3.13
CA ILE A 13 19.64 16.79 3.67
C ILE A 13 18.55 17.85 3.81
N PHE A 14 18.25 18.26 5.05
CA PHE A 14 17.33 19.35 5.31
C PHE A 14 18.02 20.69 5.02
N LEU A 15 17.49 21.45 4.05
CA LEU A 15 18.08 22.73 3.66
C LEU A 15 17.74 23.88 4.62
N ARG A 16 16.97 23.60 5.69
CA ARG A 16 16.48 24.57 6.69
C ARG A 16 15.79 25.80 6.09
N LYS A 17 15.31 25.66 4.86
CA LYS A 17 14.55 26.66 4.13
C LYS A 17 13.07 26.29 4.21
N VAL A 18 12.23 27.28 4.45
CA VAL A 18 10.77 27.11 4.44
C VAL A 18 10.23 27.75 3.16
N GLU A 19 9.43 27.01 2.41
CA GLU A 19 8.80 27.49 1.16
C GLU A 19 7.26 27.40 1.24
N GLU A 20 6.58 28.25 0.48
CA GLU A 20 5.13 28.19 0.34
C GLU A 20 4.71 27.01 -0.53
N GLY A 21 3.61 26.36 -0.14
CA GLY A 21 3.12 25.14 -0.80
C GLY A 21 3.03 23.93 0.15
N PRO A 22 2.45 22.82 -0.35
CA PRO A 22 2.43 21.52 0.31
C PRO A 22 3.83 20.87 0.24
N ALA A 23 4.05 19.81 1.02
CA ALA A 23 5.24 18.98 0.89
C ALA A 23 5.02 17.93 -0.22
N ASP A 24 6.07 17.64 -1.00
CA ASP A 24 5.98 16.69 -2.12
C ASP A 24 6.02 15.22 -1.66
N LYS A 25 6.70 14.95 -0.53
CA LYS A 25 6.88 13.60 0.02
C LYS A 25 6.94 13.59 1.54
N SER A 26 6.65 12.43 2.13
CA SER A 26 6.83 12.16 3.56
C SER A 26 8.20 11.51 3.82
N TYR A 27 8.97 12.08 4.76
CA TYR A 27 10.34 11.64 5.07
C TYR A 27 10.48 10.93 6.43
N GLY A 28 9.39 10.40 6.98
CA GLY A 28 9.34 9.85 8.33
C GLY A 28 10.30 8.68 8.57
N ILE A 29 10.42 7.75 7.61
CA ILE A 29 11.33 6.60 7.69
C ILE A 29 12.80 7.07 7.67
N GLN A 30 13.10 8.09 6.86
CA GLN A 30 14.43 8.66 6.75
C GLN A 30 14.81 9.42 8.04
N VAL A 31 13.87 10.13 8.66
CA VAL A 31 14.06 10.77 9.98
C VAL A 31 14.26 9.71 11.07
N ALA A 32 13.49 8.62 11.07
CA ALA A 32 13.65 7.52 12.01
C ALA A 32 15.05 6.89 11.91
N ARG A 33 15.57 6.73 10.68
CA ARG A 33 16.94 6.26 10.47
C ARG A 33 17.97 7.26 11.00
N LEU A 34 17.80 8.56 10.77
CA LEU A 34 18.67 9.61 11.33
C LEU A 34 18.61 9.65 12.88
N ALA A 35 17.47 9.30 13.47
CA ALA A 35 17.29 9.17 14.91
C ALA A 35 17.94 7.89 15.49
N GLY A 36 18.55 7.05 14.66
CA GLY A 36 19.28 5.85 15.11
C GLY A 36 18.39 4.67 15.46
N LEU A 37 17.17 4.59 14.91
CA LEU A 37 16.34 3.39 15.09
C LEU A 37 17.01 2.15 14.47
N PRO A 38 16.79 0.95 15.02
CA PRO A 38 17.36 -0.29 14.49
C PRO A 38 17.00 -0.52 13.02
N LEU A 39 17.98 -1.02 12.24
CA LEU A 39 17.79 -1.27 10.80
C LEU A 39 16.65 -2.26 10.51
N GLU A 40 16.42 -3.23 11.39
CA GLU A 40 15.30 -4.17 11.28
C GLU A 40 13.94 -3.46 11.32
N VAL A 41 13.80 -2.45 12.19
CA VAL A 41 12.58 -1.63 12.30
C VAL A 41 12.39 -0.78 11.04
N ILE A 42 13.48 -0.17 10.55
CA ILE A 42 13.47 0.60 9.31
C ILE A 42 13.07 -0.28 8.11
N GLY A 43 13.62 -1.49 8.03
CA GLY A 43 13.29 -2.47 7.00
C GLY A 43 11.81 -2.83 7.02
N ARG A 44 11.30 -3.22 8.19
CA ARG A 44 9.88 -3.53 8.37
C ARG A 44 8.97 -2.35 8.01
N ALA A 45 9.34 -1.13 8.39
CA ALA A 45 8.57 0.07 8.05
C ALA A 45 8.51 0.31 6.53
N LYS A 46 9.60 0.06 5.79
CA LYS A 46 9.62 0.15 4.32
C LYS A 46 8.70 -0.89 3.67
N GLU A 47 8.68 -2.12 4.18
CA GLU A 47 7.77 -3.16 3.69
C GLU A 47 6.30 -2.79 3.91
N VAL A 48 5.96 -2.32 5.12
CA VAL A 48 4.60 -1.86 5.44
C VAL A 48 4.20 -0.71 4.51
N LEU A 49 5.09 0.27 4.33
CA LEU A 49 4.83 1.39 3.42
C LEU A 49 4.57 0.90 1.99
N THR A 50 5.39 -0.03 1.50
CA THR A 50 5.23 -0.60 0.15
C THR A 50 3.87 -1.29 -0.02
N ASN A 51 3.41 -2.00 1.01
CA ASN A 51 2.10 -2.67 0.97
C ASN A 51 0.96 -1.65 0.98
N LEU A 52 1.04 -0.63 1.84
CA LEU A 52 0.04 0.44 1.90
C LEU A 52 -0.01 1.24 0.60
N GLU A 53 1.14 1.58 0.02
CA GLU A 53 1.19 2.27 -1.27
C GLU A 53 0.58 1.41 -2.37
N LYS A 54 0.83 0.09 -2.40
CA LYS A 54 0.18 -0.80 -3.38
C LYS A 54 -1.34 -0.85 -3.26
N GLU A 55 -1.88 -0.85 -2.04
CA GLU A 55 -3.33 -0.81 -1.80
C GLU A 55 -3.94 0.55 -2.17
N GLU A 56 -3.14 1.62 -2.10
CA GLU A 56 -3.53 2.99 -2.38
C GLU A 56 -3.27 3.46 -3.82
N LEU A 57 -2.65 2.63 -4.67
CA LEU A 57 -2.47 2.91 -6.10
C LEU A 57 -3.66 2.33 -6.89
N ASN A 58 -4.16 3.08 -7.88
CA ASN A 58 -5.13 2.57 -8.84
C ASN A 58 -4.44 1.67 -9.91
N GLU A 59 -5.19 0.99 -10.79
CA GLU A 59 -4.63 0.13 -11.86
C GLU A 59 -3.66 0.88 -12.81
N ALA A 60 -3.68 2.22 -12.80
CA ALA A 60 -2.79 3.09 -13.54
C ALA A 60 -1.52 3.51 -12.76
N GLY A 61 -1.36 3.07 -11.50
CA GLY A 61 -0.20 3.39 -10.66
C GLY A 61 -0.21 4.80 -10.07
N GLU A 62 -1.38 5.44 -9.97
CA GLU A 62 -1.54 6.77 -9.38
C GLU A 62 -2.05 6.68 -7.93
N PRO A 63 -1.52 7.49 -7.01
CA PRO A 63 -1.97 7.50 -5.62
C PRO A 63 -3.41 8.01 -5.52
N LYS A 64 -4.31 7.19 -4.97
CA LYS A 64 -5.74 7.49 -4.78
C LYS A 64 -5.98 8.80 -4.04
N PHE A 65 -5.07 9.21 -3.15
CA PHE A 65 -5.17 10.44 -2.37
C PHE A 65 -4.71 11.73 -3.07
N ALA A 66 -3.93 11.66 -4.14
CA ALA A 66 -3.40 12.87 -4.78
C ALA A 66 -4.44 13.60 -5.67
N SER A 67 -5.57 12.95 -5.97
CA SER A 67 -6.59 13.48 -6.88
C SER A 67 -7.70 14.27 -6.19
N GLN A 68 -7.70 14.40 -4.86
CA GLN A 68 -8.80 15.03 -4.13
C GLN A 68 -8.72 16.58 -4.12
N LYS A 69 -8.68 17.19 -5.31
CA LYS A 69 -9.15 18.57 -5.48
C LYS A 69 -10.68 18.56 -5.54
N GLN A 70 -11.28 18.91 -4.40
CA GLN A 70 -12.62 19.48 -4.24
C GLN A 70 -13.81 18.62 -4.72
N LYS A 71 -14.62 18.14 -3.76
CA LYS A 71 -16.03 18.55 -3.61
C LYS A 71 -16.66 18.05 -2.31
N LYS A 72 -17.44 18.93 -1.71
CA LYS A 72 -18.32 18.72 -0.55
C LYS A 72 -19.16 17.45 -0.73
N GLY A 73 -19.24 16.65 0.32
CA GLY A 73 -20.15 15.51 0.42
C GLY A 73 -19.57 14.46 1.33
N THR A 74 -20.12 14.37 2.53
CA THR A 74 -19.81 13.34 3.53
C THR A 74 -20.04 11.95 2.95
N VAL A 75 -18.97 11.28 2.54
CA VAL A 75 -18.83 9.81 2.64
C VAL A 75 -17.38 9.56 2.98
N GLN A 76 -17.09 9.47 4.27
CA GLN A 76 -15.85 8.87 4.75
C GLN A 76 -15.91 7.40 4.33
N LEU A 77 -15.29 7.08 3.19
CA LEU A 77 -15.05 5.70 2.80
C LEU A 77 -14.11 5.11 3.84
N ASP A 78 -14.54 4.00 4.41
CA ASP A 78 -13.84 3.30 5.46
C ASP A 78 -12.48 2.83 4.91
N LEU A 79 -11.41 3.52 5.33
CA LEU A 79 -10.03 3.31 4.89
C LEU A 79 -9.54 1.88 5.20
N PHE A 80 -10.28 1.15 6.03
CA PHE A 80 -10.01 -0.22 6.45
C PHE A 80 -11.07 -1.22 6.02
N ALA A 81 -12.02 -0.82 5.16
CA ALA A 81 -12.93 -1.78 4.55
C ALA A 81 -12.14 -2.66 3.59
N VAL A 82 -11.67 -3.79 4.11
CA VAL A 82 -11.18 -4.92 3.33
C VAL A 82 -12.27 -5.23 2.31
N GLN A 83 -12.08 -4.79 1.07
CA GLN A 83 -12.93 -5.19 -0.03
C GLN A 83 -12.86 -6.72 -0.05
N PRO A 84 -13.97 -7.44 0.16
CA PRO A 84 -13.93 -8.89 0.19
C PRO A 84 -13.54 -9.36 -1.21
N GLU A 85 -12.27 -9.72 -1.39
CA GLU A 85 -11.84 -10.26 -2.66
C GLU A 85 -12.64 -11.54 -2.92
N PRO A 86 -13.34 -11.64 -4.07
CA PRO A 86 -14.23 -12.76 -4.36
C PRO A 86 -13.49 -14.11 -4.34
N ILE A 87 -12.17 -14.09 -4.51
CA ILE A 87 -11.28 -15.25 -4.44
C ILE A 87 -11.11 -15.74 -2.98
N LEU A 88 -10.93 -14.82 -2.02
CA LEU A 88 -10.76 -15.17 -0.60
C LEU A 88 -12.02 -15.83 -0.03
N SER A 89 -13.18 -15.30 -0.36
CA SER A 89 -14.47 -15.91 -0.04
C SER A 89 -14.63 -17.29 -0.69
N GLY A 90 -14.14 -17.45 -1.92
CA GLY A 90 -14.14 -18.74 -2.62
C GLY A 90 -13.23 -19.77 -1.95
N LEU A 91 -12.05 -19.36 -1.48
CA LEU A 91 -11.10 -20.23 -0.77
C LEU A 91 -11.60 -20.63 0.62
N ALA A 92 -12.20 -19.70 1.38
CA ALA A 92 -12.71 -19.96 2.72
C ALA A 92 -13.82 -21.04 2.74
N ASN A 93 -14.56 -21.19 1.64
CA ASN A 93 -15.65 -22.16 1.51
C ASN A 93 -15.21 -23.52 0.93
N ILE A 94 -13.92 -23.73 0.67
CA ILE A 94 -13.41 -25.01 0.16
C ILE A 94 -13.12 -25.95 1.33
N ASP A 95 -13.87 -27.04 1.40
CA ASP A 95 -13.58 -28.18 2.28
C ASP A 95 -12.50 -29.07 1.63
N VAL A 96 -11.26 -28.94 2.11
CA VAL A 96 -10.09 -29.66 1.58
C VAL A 96 -10.15 -31.15 1.90
N GLU A 97 -10.80 -31.55 3.00
CA GLU A 97 -10.81 -32.94 3.45
C GLU A 97 -11.78 -33.82 2.64
N LYS A 98 -12.74 -33.20 1.94
CA LYS A 98 -13.74 -33.90 1.11
C LYS A 98 -13.48 -33.84 -0.39
N LEU A 99 -12.40 -33.18 -0.81
CA LEU A 99 -12.07 -33.02 -2.23
C LEU A 99 -11.33 -34.26 -2.75
N SER A 100 -11.77 -34.79 -3.89
CA SER A 100 -10.94 -35.71 -4.65
C SER A 100 -9.76 -34.96 -5.30
N PRO A 101 -8.63 -35.64 -5.57
CA PRO A 101 -7.47 -35.01 -6.22
C PRO A 101 -7.80 -34.34 -7.56
N GLU A 102 -8.72 -34.91 -8.34
CA GLU A 102 -9.15 -34.35 -9.63
C GLU A 102 -9.98 -33.07 -9.46
N GLU A 103 -10.90 -33.05 -8.49
CA GLU A 103 -11.72 -31.87 -8.19
C GLU A 103 -10.87 -30.73 -7.62
N ALA A 104 -9.87 -31.05 -6.79
CA ALA A 104 -8.93 -30.07 -6.27
C ALA A 104 -8.17 -29.39 -7.42
N LEU A 105 -7.64 -30.17 -8.37
CA LEU A 105 -6.95 -29.65 -9.56
C LEU A 105 -7.87 -28.78 -10.43
N LYS A 106 -9.14 -29.18 -10.59
CA LYS A 106 -10.14 -28.39 -11.33
C LYS A 106 -10.41 -27.04 -10.66
N LYS A 107 -10.65 -27.03 -9.34
CA LYS A 107 -10.86 -25.80 -8.57
C LYS A 107 -9.64 -24.87 -8.63
N LEU A 108 -8.43 -25.40 -8.50
CA LEU A 108 -7.20 -24.60 -8.61
C LEU A 108 -7.05 -23.95 -10.00
N LYS A 109 -7.39 -24.66 -11.08
CA LYS A 109 -7.39 -24.09 -12.44
C LYS A 109 -8.43 -22.95 -12.57
N GLU A 110 -9.62 -23.12 -12.01
CA GLU A 110 -10.66 -22.09 -12.02
C GLU A 110 -10.23 -20.83 -11.25
N LEU A 111 -9.64 -20.99 -10.05
CA LEU A 111 -9.13 -19.88 -9.24
C LEU A 111 -8.00 -19.14 -9.96
N LYS A 112 -7.06 -19.87 -10.58
CA LYS A 112 -5.98 -19.26 -11.38
C LYS A 112 -6.53 -18.46 -12.55
N LYS A 113 -7.55 -18.98 -13.25
CA LYS A 113 -8.20 -18.27 -14.36
C LYS A 113 -8.87 -16.97 -13.88
N LYS A 114 -9.52 -16.98 -12.72
CA LYS A 114 -10.15 -15.79 -12.11
C LYS A 114 -9.13 -14.74 -11.62
N LEU A 115 -7.89 -15.14 -11.33
CA LEU A 115 -6.81 -14.23 -10.96
C LEU A 115 -6.11 -13.58 -12.17
N THR A 116 -6.15 -14.23 -13.33
CA THR A 116 -5.40 -13.80 -14.54
C THR A 116 -6.32 -13.17 -15.60
N ALA A 117 -7.64 -13.21 -15.41
CA ALA A 117 -8.65 -12.63 -16.30
C ALA A 117 -9.13 -11.30 -15.74
#